data_AF-A0A5C6VQ01-F1
#
_entry.id   AF-A0A5C6VQ01-F1
#
_cell.length_a   1.000
_cell.length_b   1.000
_cell.length_c   1.000
_cell.angle_alpha   90.00
_cell.angle_beta   90.00
_cell.angle_gamma   90.00
#
_symmetry.space_group_name_H-M   'P 1'
#
loop_
_entity.id
_entity.type
_entity.pdbx_description
1 polymer ?
#
loop_
_entity_poly.entity_id
_entity_poly.type
_entity_poly.pdbx_seq_one_letter_code
_entity_poly.pdbx_strand_id
1 'polypeptide(L)' 'MDHSTNENEIKKMAEWLKGNVIEVVEGSVNKEIIRYNLRMEFDVTDDVLVDKVYEEIAFH' A
#
# COMPACT_ATOMS: atom_id res chain seq x y z
N MET A 1 8.34 -14.70 17.27
CA MET A 1 8.31 -14.13 15.91
C MET A 1 7.86 -12.71 16.09
N ASP A 2 8.76 -11.79 15.81
CA ASP A 2 8.61 -10.37 16.10
C ASP A 2 7.49 -9.82 15.22
N HIS A 3 6.50 -9.13 15.79
CA HIS A 3 5.39 -8.51 15.04
C HIS A 3 5.85 -7.28 14.25
N SER A 4 7.13 -7.28 13.82
CA SER A 4 7.86 -6.16 13.27
C SER A 4 8.02 -6.18 11.75
N THR A 5 7.10 -6.85 11.05
CA THR A 5 6.57 -6.37 9.75
C THR A 5 5.77 -5.07 9.98
N ASN A 6 6.39 -4.18 10.75
CA ASN A 6 5.85 -3.08 11.54
C ASN A 6 5.74 -1.89 10.63
N GLU A 7 4.60 -1.21 10.64
CA GLU A 7 4.27 0.16 10.20
C GLU A 7 5.23 0.90 9.23
N ASN A 8 6.54 0.98 9.52
CA ASN A 8 7.57 1.50 8.63
C ASN A 8 7.58 0.85 7.23
N GLU A 9 7.37 -0.47 7.13
CA GLU A 9 7.29 -1.13 5.81
C GLU A 9 6.02 -0.74 5.05
N ILE A 10 4.89 -0.67 5.76
CA ILE A 10 3.61 -0.20 5.23
C ILE A 10 3.75 1.23 4.70
N LYS A 11 4.39 2.11 5.47
CA LYS A 11 4.66 3.50 5.08
C LYS A 11 5.53 3.60 3.83
N LYS A 12 6.62 2.83 3.75
CA LYS A 12 7.49 2.81 2.57
C LYS A 12 6.75 2.34 1.32
N MET A 13 5.93 1.29 1.43
CA MET A 13 5.11 0.81 0.32
C MET A 13 4.08 1.85 -0.11
N ALA A 14 3.40 2.48 0.86
CA ALA A 14 2.43 3.54 0.62
C ALA A 14 3.07 4.76 -0.07
N GLU A 15 4.21 5.24 0.41
CA GLU A 15 4.98 6.35 -0.19
C GLU A 15 5.43 6.02 -1.62
N TRP A 16 5.94 4.80 -1.83
CA TRP A 16 6.35 4.36 -3.17
C TRP A 16 5.17 4.33 -4.13
N LEU A 17 4.01 3.81 -3.70
CA LEU A 17 2.78 3.78 -4.50
C LEU A 17 2.27 5.19 -4.80
N LYS A 18 2.26 6.11 -3.82
CA LYS A 18 1.89 7.52 -4.02
C LYS A 18 2.81 8.22 -5.03
N GLY A 19 4.10 7.89 -5.04
CA GLY A 19 5.08 8.53 -5.93
C GLY A 19 5.10 7.97 -7.36
N ASN A 20 4.73 6.69 -7.56
CA ASN A 20 4.96 5.98 -8.83
C ASN A 20 3.69 5.48 -9.52
N VAL A 21 2.61 5.25 -8.78
CA VAL A 21 1.45 4.48 -9.26
C VAL A 21 0.14 5.23 -9.10
N ILE A 22 -0.06 5.83 -7.94
CA ILE A 22 -1.33 6.44 -7.57
C ILE A 22 -1.25 7.91 -7.93
N GLU A 23 -1.82 8.26 -9.09
CA GLU A 23 -2.25 9.64 -9.31
C GLU A 23 -3.35 9.94 -8.29
N VAL A 24 -3.05 10.77 -7.30
CA VAL A 24 -4.04 11.26 -6.34
C VAL A 24 -4.95 12.24 -7.09
N VAL A 25 -5.84 11.69 -7.92
CA VAL A 25 -6.95 12.42 -8.52
C VAL A 25 -8.03 12.47 -7.45
N GLU A 26 -8.43 13.68 -7.07
CA GLU A 26 -9.34 14.00 -5.95
C GLU A 26 -10.44 12.93 -5.74
N GLY A 27 -10.28 12.14 -4.69
CA GLY A 27 -11.38 11.41 -4.05
C GLY A 27 -11.50 9.90 -4.29
N SER A 28 -10.69 9.26 -5.13
CA SER A 28 -10.75 7.78 -5.27
C SER A 28 -9.40 7.10 -5.36
N VAL A 29 -8.96 6.49 -4.25
CA VAL A 29 -7.85 5.54 -4.24
C VAL A 29 -8.38 4.18 -4.68
N ASN A 30 -7.85 3.63 -5.78
CA ASN A 30 -8.26 2.31 -6.25
C ASN A 30 -7.46 1.20 -5.54
N LYS A 31 -8.13 0.46 -4.65
CA LYS A 31 -7.53 -0.65 -3.90
C LYS A 31 -7.04 -1.81 -4.78
N GLU A 32 -7.66 -2.04 -5.95
CA GLU A 32 -7.20 -3.08 -6.88
C GLU A 32 -5.86 -2.72 -7.52
N ILE A 33 -5.64 -1.43 -7.83
CA ILE A 33 -4.34 -0.93 -8.31
C ILE A 33 -3.28 -1.12 -7.24
N ILE A 34 -3.59 -0.82 -5.97
CA ILE A 34 -2.68 -1.06 -4.84
C ILE A 34 -2.34 -2.53 -4.74
N ARG A 35 -3.34 -3.42 -4.68
CA ARG A 35 -3.14 -4.87 -4.59
C ARG A 35 -2.26 -5.38 -5.73
N TYR A 36 -2.54 -4.96 -6.96
CA TYR A 36 -1.76 -5.37 -8.12
C TYR A 36 -0.30 -4.96 -8.01
N ASN A 37 -0.02 -3.69 -7.69
CA ASN A 37 1.35 -3.20 -7.60
C ASN A 37 2.10 -3.77 -6.38
N LEU A 38 1.42 -3.95 -5.25
CA LEU A 38 1.98 -4.62 -4.08
C LEU A 38 2.43 -6.05 -4.39
N ARG A 39 1.63 -6.78 -5.18
CA ARG A 39 1.99 -8.13 -5.62
C ARG A 39 3.16 -8.12 -6.60
N MET A 40 3.17 -7.20 -7.55
CA MET A 40 4.20 -7.16 -8.59
C MET A 40 5.56 -6.69 -8.07
N GLU A 41 5.58 -5.71 -7.18
CA GLU A 41 6.80 -5.01 -6.77
C GLU A 41 7.33 -5.48 -5.40
N PHE A 42 6.45 -5.96 -4.52
CA PHE A 42 6.79 -6.32 -3.15
C PHE A 42 6.47 -7.78 -2.80
N ASP A 43 5.99 -8.59 -3.76
CA ASP A 43 5.51 -9.97 -3.56
C ASP A 43 4.47 -10.10 -2.43
N VAL A 44 3.72 -9.03 -2.17
CA VAL A 44 2.70 -8.99 -1.13
C VAL A 44 1.42 -9.62 -1.66
N THR A 45 1.06 -10.75 -1.05
CA THR A 45 -0.19 -11.49 -1.34
C THR A 45 -1.15 -11.52 -0.15
N ASP A 46 -0.72 -11.03 1.02
CA ASP A 46 -1.54 -10.95 2.23
C ASP A 46 -2.53 -9.78 2.13
N ASP A 47 -3.82 -10.10 2.03
CA ASP A 47 -4.89 -9.10 1.98
C ASP A 47 -4.92 -8.19 3.23
N VAL A 48 -4.48 -8.67 4.40
CA VAL A 48 -4.39 -7.82 5.62
C VAL A 48 -3.34 -6.73 5.44
N LEU A 49 -2.23 -7.04 4.76
CA LEU A 49 -1.17 -6.08 4.50
C LEU A 49 -1.58 -5.10 3.39
N VAL A 50 -2.28 -5.58 2.36
CA VAL A 50 -2.88 -4.74 1.32
C VAL A 50 -3.85 -3.72 1.93
N ASP A 51 -4.67 -4.14 2.88
CA ASP A 51 -5.63 -3.29 3.55
C ASP A 51 -4.95 -2.17 4.34
N LYS A 52 -3.90 -2.50 5.10
CA LYS A 52 -3.11 -1.50 5.84
C LYS A 52 -2.43 -0.49 4.94
N VAL A 53 -1.86 -0.92 3.81
CA VAL A 53 -1.23 -0.01 2.84
C VAL A 53 -2.29 0.87 2.17
N TYR A 54 -3.46 0.32 1.83
CA TYR A 54 -4.57 1.12 1.32
C TYR A 54 -5.02 2.20 2.31
N GLU A 55 -5.15 1.85 3.59
CA GLU A 55 -5.51 2.81 4.65
C GLU A 55 -4.47 3.93 4.79
N GLU A 56 -3.17 3.59 4.77
CA GLU A 56 -2.08 4.57 4.81
C GLU A 56 -2.09 5.51 3.58
N ILE A 57 -2.62 5.07 2.45
CA ILE A 57 -2.75 5.91 1.26
C ILE A 57 -4.00 6.78 1.28
N ALA A 58 -5.13 6.23 1.74
CA ALA A 58 -6.41 6.91 1.71
C ALA A 58 -6.58 7.97 2.82
N PHE A 59 -5.90 7.80 3.96
CA PHE A 59 -6.10 8.63 5.15
C PHE A 59 -4.90 9.50 5.56
N HIS A 60 -3.78 9.41 4.85
CA HIS A 60 -2.57 10.24 5.04
C HIS A 60 -2.10 10.87 3.73
#